data_AF-A0A087GWY7-F1
#
_entry.id   AF-A0A087GWY7-F1
#
_cell.length_a   1.000
_cell.length_b   1.000
_cell.length_c   1.000
_cell.angle_alpha   90.00
_cell.angle_beta   90.00
_cell.angle_gamma   90.00
#
_symmetry.space_group_name_H-M   'P 1'
#
loop_
_entity.id
_entity.type
_entity.pdbx_description
1 polymer ?
#
loop_
_entity_poly.entity_id
_entity_poly.type
_entity_poly.pdbx_seq_one_letter_code
_entity_poly.pdbx_strand_id
1 'polypeptide(L)'
;MEESVLAKKMIHHLRACQNKSISPQIEGAPNYRQADSLHVMEESVLGKKMILKNDHFRGCPNKLISPQIEGAPNYRQADSLRVHRVAVPTIAGIQNVLKHVGAHKDGKQVQALWISLREEPVVYINGRPFVLRHVEKPLTNLEYTGLNRVRVEQMEARLKDDILMEASRYGNKIPVTDELPDGQMVERWEPVSTDSLKTLLEVYKELEAEGYLVDYERVPVTDEKSPKESDFDTLIRKISQAAINTEIIFNCPTGRALTTTGMVIATLVYFKRTGASG
;
A
#
# COMPACT_ATOMS: atom_id res chain seq x y z
N MET A 1 2.79 -32.14 5.00
CA MET A 1 2.14 -32.24 6.33
C MET A 1 2.81 -31.33 7.38
N GLU A 2 4.14 -31.20 7.36
CA GLU A 2 4.88 -30.33 8.31
C GLU A 2 4.70 -28.81 8.10
N GLU A 3 4.45 -28.33 6.87
CA GLU A 3 4.28 -26.89 6.59
C GLU A 3 3.00 -26.29 7.22
N SER A 4 1.92 -27.06 7.32
CA SER A 4 0.65 -26.65 7.97
C SER A 4 0.79 -26.49 9.50
N VAL A 5 1.70 -27.24 10.12
CA VAL A 5 1.91 -27.20 11.59
C VAL A 5 2.69 -25.96 12.00
N LEU A 6 3.65 -25.53 11.18
CA LEU A 6 4.43 -24.32 11.42
C LEU A 6 3.58 -23.05 11.26
N ALA A 7 2.72 -23.01 10.23
CA ALA A 7 1.76 -21.92 10.01
C ALA A 7 0.81 -21.75 11.22
N LYS A 8 0.27 -22.85 11.74
CA LYS A 8 -0.63 -22.83 12.92
C LYS A 8 0.06 -22.34 14.19
N LYS A 9 1.32 -22.72 14.43
CA LYS A 9 2.10 -22.26 15.59
C LYS A 9 2.45 -20.77 15.51
N MET A 10 2.75 -20.26 14.32
CA MET A 10 3.09 -18.84 14.12
C MET A 10 1.88 -17.91 14.22
N ILE A 11 0.73 -18.33 13.69
CA ILE A 11 -0.54 -17.59 13.82
C ILE A 11 -0.92 -17.45 15.31
N HIS A 12 -0.71 -18.50 16.11
CA HIS A 12 -0.98 -18.44 17.56
C HIS A 12 -0.06 -17.42 18.29
N HIS A 13 1.21 -17.31 17.88
CA HIS A 13 2.16 -16.39 18.51
C HIS A 13 1.91 -14.92 18.11
N LEU A 14 1.53 -14.67 16.85
CA LEU A 14 1.20 -13.32 16.36
C LEU A 14 -0.05 -12.73 17.04
N ARG A 15 -1.02 -13.56 17.42
CA ARG A 15 -2.22 -13.14 18.18
C ARG A 15 -1.90 -12.67 19.60
N ALA A 16 -0.86 -13.21 20.23
CA ALA A 16 -0.48 -12.86 21.60
C ALA A 16 0.11 -11.43 21.72
N CYS A 17 0.67 -10.89 20.62
CA CYS A 17 1.28 -9.55 20.61
C CYS A 17 0.30 -8.40 20.35
N GLN A 18 -0.96 -8.66 20.02
CA GLN A 18 -1.94 -7.63 19.61
C GLN A 18 -2.73 -7.00 20.78
N ASN A 19 -2.63 -7.52 22.01
CA ASN A 19 -3.33 -6.95 23.17
C ASN A 19 -2.55 -5.79 23.80
N LYS A 20 -2.60 -4.61 23.15
CA LYS A 20 -2.44 -3.28 23.76
C LYS A 20 -2.81 -2.19 22.72
N SER A 21 -4.09 -2.07 22.42
CA SER A 21 -4.63 -0.93 21.68
C SER A 21 -5.22 0.08 22.67
N ILE A 22 -4.56 1.22 22.85
CA ILE A 22 -5.12 2.40 23.51
C ILE A 22 -5.83 3.19 22.41
N SER A 23 -7.15 3.28 22.47
CA SER A 23 -7.96 4.15 21.63
C SER A 23 -8.02 5.57 22.23
N PRO A 24 -7.65 6.64 21.51
CA PRO A 24 -8.03 7.98 21.91
C PRO A 24 -9.47 8.25 21.45
N GLN A 25 -10.34 8.55 22.41
CA GLN A 25 -11.62 9.21 22.15
C GLN A 25 -11.35 10.69 21.88
N ILE A 26 -11.82 11.23 20.76
CA ILE A 26 -11.83 12.68 20.50
C ILE A 26 -13.22 13.06 20.01
N GLU A 27 -13.94 13.82 20.83
CA GLU A 27 -15.19 14.52 20.51
C GLU A 27 -14.90 15.80 19.72
N GLY A 28 -15.77 16.12 18.75
CA GLY A 28 -15.81 17.43 18.08
C GLY A 28 -15.76 17.33 16.55
N ALA A 29 -16.91 17.15 15.89
CA ALA A 29 -17.02 17.24 14.44
C ALA A 29 -17.18 18.72 14.02
N PRO A 30 -16.36 19.26 13.10
CA PRO A 30 -16.65 20.56 12.48
C PRO A 30 -17.67 20.43 11.33
N ASN A 31 -18.39 21.52 11.12
CA ASN A 31 -19.48 21.66 10.16
C ASN A 31 -18.94 21.64 8.71
N TYR A 32 -19.29 20.60 7.94
CA TYR A 32 -18.95 20.49 6.52
C TYR A 32 -19.82 21.44 5.69
N ARG A 33 -19.21 22.38 4.96
CA ARG A 33 -19.91 23.13 3.91
C ARG A 33 -20.13 22.23 2.71
N GLN A 34 -21.35 22.29 2.21
CA GLN A 34 -21.95 21.47 1.15
C GLN A 34 -21.05 21.42 -0.09
N ALA A 35 -20.43 20.26 -0.33
CA ALA A 35 -19.78 19.95 -1.60
C ALA A 35 -20.87 19.77 -2.67
N ASP A 36 -20.72 20.43 -3.81
CA ASP A 36 -21.60 20.24 -4.95
C ASP A 36 -21.64 18.74 -5.30
N SER A 37 -22.85 18.19 -5.30
CA SER A 37 -23.10 16.76 -5.44
C SER A 37 -22.62 16.22 -6.80
N LEU A 38 -21.63 15.33 -6.76
CA LEU A 38 -21.13 14.55 -7.90
C LEU A 38 -22.27 13.79 -8.61
N HIS A 39 -22.30 13.80 -9.95
CA HIS A 39 -23.28 13.06 -10.75
C HIS A 39 -22.71 11.69 -11.16
N VAL A 40 -23.25 10.64 -10.54
CA VAL A 40 -22.68 9.28 -10.60
C VAL A 40 -23.64 8.28 -11.26
N MET A 41 -23.13 7.44 -12.17
CA MET A 41 -23.85 6.31 -12.77
C MET A 41 -23.92 5.10 -11.83
N GLU A 42 -24.93 4.24 -12.00
CA GLU A 42 -25.35 3.18 -11.08
C GLU A 42 -24.28 2.09 -10.77
N GLU A 43 -23.15 2.08 -11.51
CA GLU A 43 -22.03 1.12 -11.35
C GLU A 43 -20.65 1.78 -11.03
N SER A 44 -20.62 3.05 -10.63
CA SER A 44 -19.37 3.78 -10.33
C SER A 44 -18.76 3.40 -8.97
N VAL A 45 -17.43 3.29 -8.93
CA VAL A 45 -16.63 3.16 -7.70
C VAL A 45 -16.52 4.52 -6.99
N LEU A 46 -16.47 5.62 -7.75
CA LEU A 46 -16.58 6.99 -7.20
C LEU A 46 -18.05 7.34 -6.95
N GLY A 47 -18.56 6.95 -5.79
CA GLY A 47 -19.94 7.24 -5.36
C GLY A 47 -20.17 8.71 -4.93
N LYS A 48 -21.44 9.15 -4.91
CA LYS A 48 -21.85 10.55 -4.57
C LYS A 48 -21.38 11.05 -3.19
N LYS A 49 -21.02 10.15 -2.28
CA LYS A 49 -20.55 10.44 -0.91
C LYS A 49 -19.10 10.01 -0.68
N MET A 50 -18.33 9.89 -1.75
CA MET A 50 -16.92 9.48 -1.70
C MET A 50 -16.01 10.66 -2.02
N ILE A 51 -14.84 10.67 -1.40
CA ILE A 51 -13.75 11.61 -1.67
C ILE A 51 -12.47 10.85 -2.03
N LEU A 52 -11.60 11.47 -2.83
CA LEU A 52 -10.24 11.01 -3.05
C LEU A 52 -9.31 11.61 -2.00
N LYS A 53 -9.03 10.85 -0.94
CA LYS A 53 -8.13 11.28 0.11
C LYS A 53 -6.68 10.94 -0.24
N ASN A 54 -5.77 11.89 -0.08
CA ASN A 54 -4.35 11.62 -0.14
C ASN A 54 -3.98 10.60 0.95
N ASP A 55 -3.35 9.52 0.51
CA ASP A 55 -3.01 8.40 1.37
C ASP A 55 -1.76 8.68 2.24
N HIS A 56 -0.93 9.64 1.83
CA HIS A 56 0.08 10.21 2.71
C HIS A 56 -0.58 11.13 3.74
N PHE A 57 -0.64 10.69 5.00
CA PHE A 57 -1.01 11.53 6.14
C PHE A 57 0.19 11.77 7.07
N ARG A 58 0.29 12.97 7.65
CA ARG A 58 1.50 13.41 8.40
C ARG A 58 1.76 12.62 9.69
N GLY A 59 0.76 11.91 10.24
CA GLY A 59 0.94 11.00 11.38
C GLY A 59 1.58 9.65 11.01
N CYS A 60 1.71 9.33 9.72
CA CYS A 60 2.29 8.07 9.27
C CYS A 60 3.82 8.02 9.42
N PRO A 61 4.60 9.01 8.93
CA PRO A 61 6.06 8.94 8.96
C PRO A 61 6.60 9.09 10.38
N ASN A 62 7.28 8.06 10.87
CA ASN A 62 8.09 8.15 12.07
C ASN A 62 9.50 8.64 11.71
N LYS A 63 9.76 9.92 11.99
CA LYS A 63 11.02 10.61 11.67
C LYS A 63 12.24 10.08 12.44
N LEU A 64 12.03 9.26 13.46
CA LEU A 64 13.11 8.63 14.25
C LEU A 64 13.68 7.38 13.57
N ILE A 65 13.08 6.94 12.47
CA ILE A 65 13.55 5.78 11.70
C ILE A 65 14.63 6.23 10.72
N SER A 66 15.72 5.46 10.67
CA SER A 66 16.80 5.59 9.68
C SER A 66 16.99 4.25 8.96
N PRO A 67 17.29 4.24 7.64
CA PRO A 67 17.43 5.41 6.78
C PRO A 67 16.08 6.05 6.40
N GLN A 68 16.09 7.35 6.13
CA GLN A 68 14.95 8.04 5.53
C GLN A 68 15.11 8.03 4.02
N ILE A 69 14.10 7.53 3.30
CA ILE A 69 14.05 7.56 1.85
C ILE A 69 12.94 8.53 1.43
N GLU A 70 13.30 9.54 0.63
CA GLU A 70 12.36 10.57 0.18
C GLU A 70 11.17 9.94 -0.58
N GLY A 71 9.96 10.33 -0.19
CA GLY A 71 8.73 9.80 -0.78
C GLY A 71 8.35 8.38 -0.34
N ALA A 72 9.14 7.74 0.53
CA ALA A 72 8.97 6.36 1.00
C ALA A 72 8.98 6.28 2.55
N PRO A 73 7.87 6.68 3.20
CA PRO A 73 7.81 6.77 4.66
C PRO A 73 7.96 5.41 5.36
N ASN A 74 8.46 5.43 6.60
CA ASN A 74 8.67 4.23 7.43
C ASN A 74 9.50 3.12 6.79
N TYR A 75 10.38 3.46 5.84
CA TYR A 75 11.30 2.50 5.26
C TYR A 75 12.19 1.87 6.35
N ARG A 76 12.30 0.53 6.36
CA ARG A 76 13.17 -0.24 7.27
C ARG A 76 13.64 -1.52 6.59
N GLN A 77 14.85 -1.95 6.95
CA GLN A 77 15.42 -3.25 6.60
C GLN A 77 15.49 -4.15 7.85
N ALA A 78 15.29 -5.46 7.69
CA ALA A 78 15.54 -6.44 8.75
C ALA A 78 17.04 -6.73 8.84
N ASP A 79 17.72 -6.12 9.81
CA ASP A 79 19.16 -6.32 10.07
C ASP A 79 19.99 -6.33 8.77
N SER A 80 20.81 -7.36 8.55
CA SER A 80 21.58 -7.56 7.32
C SER A 80 20.87 -8.46 6.29
N LEU A 81 19.56 -8.72 6.46
CA LEU A 81 18.77 -9.53 5.55
C LEU A 81 18.22 -8.69 4.39
N ARG A 82 17.94 -9.35 3.27
CA ARG A 82 17.37 -8.75 2.05
C ARG A 82 15.85 -8.56 2.14
N VAL A 83 15.39 -8.12 3.30
CA VAL A 83 13.96 -8.01 3.63
C VAL A 83 13.67 -6.61 4.13
N HIS A 84 12.77 -5.91 3.46
CA HIS A 84 12.47 -4.51 3.63
C HIS A 84 10.98 -4.29 3.84
N ARG A 85 10.65 -3.17 4.48
CA ARG A 85 9.29 -2.64 4.50
C ARG A 85 9.27 -1.16 4.25
N VAL A 86 8.12 -0.67 3.81
CA VAL A 86 7.81 0.74 3.65
C VAL A 86 6.31 0.96 3.90
N ALA A 87 5.93 2.17 4.33
CA ALA A 87 4.53 2.61 4.27
C ALA A 87 4.11 2.86 2.82
N VAL A 88 2.91 3.41 2.57
CA VAL A 88 2.56 3.81 1.21
C VAL A 88 3.60 4.82 0.68
N PRO A 89 4.22 4.57 -0.48
CA PRO A 89 5.15 5.52 -1.08
C PRO A 89 4.47 6.35 -2.18
N THR A 90 5.11 7.45 -2.57
CA THR A 90 4.90 8.10 -3.89
C THR A 90 5.59 7.30 -4.99
N ILE A 91 5.29 7.58 -6.27
CA ILE A 91 6.02 6.95 -7.40
C ILE A 91 7.53 7.22 -7.29
N ALA A 92 7.92 8.47 -7.01
CA ALA A 92 9.32 8.82 -6.76
C ALA A 92 9.90 8.06 -5.55
N GLY A 93 9.09 7.84 -4.51
CA GLY A 93 9.46 7.01 -3.37
C GLY A 93 9.74 5.55 -3.75
N ILE A 94 8.93 4.93 -4.60
CA ILE A 94 9.16 3.58 -5.11
C ILE A 94 10.50 3.54 -5.85
N GLN A 95 10.73 4.49 -6.77
CA GLN A 95 11.98 4.61 -7.51
C GLN A 95 13.19 4.76 -6.57
N ASN A 96 13.07 5.61 -5.55
CA ASN A 96 14.14 5.84 -4.57
C ASN A 96 14.46 4.59 -3.75
N VAL A 97 13.43 3.82 -3.33
CA VAL A 97 13.62 2.53 -2.64
C VAL A 97 14.31 1.53 -3.57
N LEU A 98 13.85 1.39 -4.81
CA LEU A 98 14.44 0.46 -5.78
C LEU A 98 15.90 0.80 -6.08
N LYS A 99 16.24 2.09 -6.25
CA LYS A 99 17.64 2.55 -6.37
C LYS A 99 18.46 2.24 -5.14
N HIS A 100 17.90 2.50 -3.95
CA HIS A 100 18.56 2.27 -2.67
C HIS A 100 18.97 0.80 -2.49
N VAL A 101 18.08 -0.15 -2.84
CA VAL A 101 18.38 -1.59 -2.77
C VAL A 101 19.17 -2.11 -3.98
N GLY A 102 19.45 -1.26 -4.97
CA GLY A 102 20.22 -1.60 -6.17
C GLY A 102 19.44 -2.33 -7.26
N ALA A 103 18.11 -2.23 -7.26
CA ALA A 103 17.20 -2.85 -8.22
C ALA A 103 16.95 -2.00 -9.48
N HIS A 104 18.05 -1.60 -10.11
CA HIS A 104 18.04 -0.85 -11.37
C HIS A 104 19.19 -1.33 -12.25
N LYS A 105 19.02 -1.26 -13.58
CA LYS A 105 20.04 -1.69 -14.56
C LYS A 105 21.38 -0.96 -14.40
N ASP A 106 21.35 0.32 -14.07
CA ASP A 106 22.55 1.13 -13.80
C ASP A 106 23.11 0.94 -12.38
N GLY A 107 22.43 0.15 -11.54
CA GLY A 107 22.81 -0.11 -10.16
C GLY A 107 23.56 -1.43 -9.98
N LYS A 108 23.35 -2.07 -8.83
CA LYS A 108 23.90 -3.40 -8.53
C LYS A 108 23.20 -4.54 -9.29
N GLN A 109 22.19 -4.21 -10.09
CA GLN A 109 21.39 -5.15 -10.88
C GLN A 109 20.79 -6.29 -10.04
N VAL A 110 20.30 -5.95 -8.84
CA VAL A 110 19.64 -6.91 -7.96
C VAL A 110 18.16 -6.99 -8.31
N GLN A 111 17.56 -8.17 -8.26
CA GLN A 111 16.12 -8.30 -8.42
C GLN A 111 15.40 -7.88 -7.14
N ALA A 112 14.31 -7.13 -7.26
CA ALA A 112 13.41 -6.81 -6.16
C ALA A 112 12.06 -7.52 -6.36
N LEU A 113 11.54 -8.12 -5.30
CA LEU A 113 10.16 -8.60 -5.26
C LEU A 113 9.36 -7.64 -4.38
N TRP A 114 8.50 -6.82 -4.99
CA TRP A 114 7.66 -5.86 -4.29
C TRP A 114 6.27 -6.44 -4.01
N ILE A 115 5.96 -6.66 -2.74
CA ILE A 115 4.70 -7.24 -2.28
C ILE A 115 3.86 -6.17 -1.58
N SER A 116 2.78 -5.74 -2.22
CA SER A 116 1.76 -4.90 -1.60
C SER A 116 0.77 -5.77 -0.83
N LEU A 117 0.68 -5.55 0.49
CA LEU A 117 -0.24 -6.25 1.39
C LEU A 117 -1.61 -5.57 1.50
N ARG A 118 -1.82 -4.51 0.73
CA ARG A 118 -2.97 -3.62 0.89
C ARG A 118 -4.23 -4.21 0.27
N GLU A 119 -5.35 -4.20 0.99
CA GLU A 119 -6.65 -4.59 0.40
C GLU A 119 -7.37 -3.45 -0.31
N GLU A 120 -7.16 -2.21 0.12
CA GLU A 120 -7.84 -1.05 -0.45
C GLU A 120 -7.32 -0.70 -1.85
N PRO A 121 -8.20 -0.38 -2.81
CA PRO A 121 -7.80 0.17 -4.11
C PRO A 121 -7.03 1.48 -3.97
N VAL A 122 -5.97 1.64 -4.76
CA VAL A 122 -5.12 2.84 -4.81
C VAL A 122 -4.93 3.29 -6.24
N VAL A 123 -5.00 4.61 -6.43
CA VAL A 123 -4.56 5.26 -7.67
C VAL A 123 -3.49 6.30 -7.35
N TYR A 124 -2.65 6.61 -8.33
CA TYR A 124 -1.66 7.68 -8.27
C TYR A 124 -2.07 8.81 -9.18
N ILE A 125 -2.13 10.03 -8.65
CA ILE A 125 -2.36 11.26 -9.43
C ILE A 125 -1.12 12.13 -9.26
N ASN A 126 -0.47 12.49 -10.36
CA ASN A 126 0.77 13.28 -10.37
C ASN A 126 1.84 12.68 -9.42
N GLY A 127 1.94 11.35 -9.39
CA GLY A 127 2.89 10.62 -8.56
C GLY A 127 2.54 10.47 -7.08
N ARG A 128 1.41 11.03 -6.62
CA ARG A 128 0.93 10.94 -5.23
C ARG A 128 -0.16 9.88 -5.08
N PRO A 129 -0.16 9.07 -4.00
CA PRO A 129 -1.16 8.02 -3.79
C PRO A 129 -2.47 8.57 -3.23
N PHE A 130 -3.60 8.10 -3.77
CA PHE A 130 -4.95 8.45 -3.32
C PHE A 130 -5.82 7.21 -3.10
N VAL A 131 -6.69 7.29 -2.12
CA VAL A 131 -7.69 6.27 -1.78
C VAL A 131 -9.07 6.86 -1.60
N LEU A 132 -10.09 6.01 -1.77
CA LEU A 132 -11.46 6.40 -1.51
C LEU A 132 -11.80 6.37 -0.02
N ARG A 133 -12.54 7.39 0.40
CA ARG A 133 -13.10 7.51 1.74
C ARG A 133 -14.52 8.05 1.67
N HIS A 134 -15.33 7.72 2.66
CA HIS A 134 -16.62 8.38 2.84
C HIS A 134 -16.43 9.82 3.30
N VAL A 135 -17.18 10.76 2.71
CA VAL A 135 -17.13 12.19 3.09
C VAL A 135 -17.50 12.42 4.56
N GLU A 136 -18.40 11.61 5.11
CA GLU A 136 -18.85 11.70 6.51
C GLU A 136 -17.82 11.11 7.50
N LYS A 137 -16.94 10.21 7.03
CA LYS A 137 -15.94 9.49 7.84
C LYS A 137 -14.61 9.39 7.10
N PRO A 138 -13.95 10.53 6.80
CA PRO A 138 -12.78 10.55 5.91
C PRO A 138 -11.52 9.90 6.51
N LEU A 139 -11.50 9.69 7.83
CA LEU A 139 -10.42 9.04 8.56
C LEU A 139 -10.61 7.52 8.74
N THR A 140 -11.76 6.97 8.36
CA THR A 140 -12.07 5.55 8.50
C THR A 140 -11.87 4.83 7.17
N ASN A 141 -11.16 3.70 7.20
CA ASN A 141 -10.97 2.85 6.03
C ASN A 141 -12.33 2.32 5.54
N LEU A 142 -12.46 2.15 4.22
CA LEU A 142 -13.60 1.45 3.66
C LEU A 142 -13.40 -0.05 3.89
N GLU A 143 -14.42 -0.72 4.41
CA GLU A 143 -14.35 -2.16 4.63
C GLU A 143 -14.51 -2.91 3.30
N TYR A 144 -13.45 -3.61 2.92
CA TYR A 144 -13.45 -4.56 1.83
C TYR A 144 -13.31 -5.96 2.44
N THR A 145 -14.16 -6.92 2.07
CA THR A 145 -14.06 -8.27 2.65
C THR A 145 -13.67 -9.29 1.60
N GLY A 146 -12.52 -9.94 1.82
CA GLY A 146 -12.10 -11.10 1.03
C GLY A 146 -11.81 -10.82 -0.44
N LEU A 147 -11.32 -9.62 -0.76
CA LEU A 147 -10.87 -9.33 -2.12
C LEU A 147 -9.62 -10.16 -2.45
N ASN A 148 -9.54 -10.62 -3.69
CA ASN A 148 -8.31 -11.18 -4.25
C ASN A 148 -7.63 -10.14 -5.15
N ARG A 149 -6.40 -10.42 -5.59
CA ARG A 149 -5.62 -9.53 -6.46
C ARG A 149 -6.42 -9.01 -7.66
N VAL A 150 -7.02 -9.93 -8.43
CA VAL A 150 -7.77 -9.61 -9.65
C VAL A 150 -8.88 -8.60 -9.37
N ARG A 151 -9.64 -8.82 -8.30
CA ARG A 151 -10.75 -7.94 -7.94
C ARG A 151 -10.29 -6.55 -7.50
N VAL A 152 -9.21 -6.46 -6.71
CA VAL A 152 -8.65 -5.15 -6.31
C VAL A 152 -8.14 -4.38 -7.53
N GLU A 153 -7.39 -5.04 -8.42
CA GLU A 153 -6.86 -4.40 -9.63
C GLU A 153 -7.99 -3.95 -10.58
N GLN A 154 -9.08 -4.73 -10.69
CA GLN A 154 -10.28 -4.31 -11.43
C GLN A 154 -10.94 -3.07 -10.82
N MET A 155 -11.02 -2.99 -9.50
CA MET A 155 -11.55 -1.81 -8.81
C MET A 155 -10.65 -0.58 -9.00
N GLU A 156 -9.33 -0.76 -9.00
CA GLU A 156 -8.37 0.32 -9.32
C GLU A 156 -8.54 0.82 -10.76
N ALA A 157 -8.71 -0.09 -11.73
CA ALA A 157 -8.97 0.27 -13.12
C ALA A 157 -10.31 1.01 -13.30
N ARG A 158 -11.38 0.53 -12.65
CA ARG A 158 -12.68 1.24 -12.67
C ARG A 158 -12.63 2.59 -12.00
N LEU A 159 -11.95 2.71 -10.87
CA LEU A 159 -11.74 3.99 -10.21
C LEU A 159 -10.98 4.97 -11.12
N LYS A 160 -9.97 4.49 -11.86
CA LYS A 160 -9.27 5.31 -12.85
C LYS A 160 -10.24 5.82 -13.94
N ASP A 161 -11.08 4.96 -14.50
CA ASP A 161 -12.09 5.34 -15.51
C ASP A 161 -13.07 6.39 -14.95
N ASP A 162 -13.58 6.19 -13.73
CA ASP A 162 -14.51 7.11 -13.07
C ASP A 162 -13.89 8.50 -12.84
N ILE A 163 -12.62 8.54 -12.42
CA ILE A 163 -11.89 9.79 -12.20
C ILE A 163 -11.71 10.56 -13.51
N LEU A 164 -11.32 9.88 -14.60
CA LEU A 164 -11.15 10.52 -15.91
C LEU A 164 -12.49 11.06 -16.44
N MET A 165 -13.56 10.27 -16.29
CA MET A 165 -14.89 10.67 -16.71
C MET A 165 -15.35 11.92 -15.94
N GLU A 166 -15.20 11.93 -14.62
CA GLU A 166 -15.59 13.07 -13.81
C GLU A 166 -14.70 14.29 -14.10
N ALA A 167 -13.38 14.12 -14.16
CA ALA A 167 -12.45 15.22 -14.46
C ALA A 167 -12.75 15.89 -15.81
N SER A 168 -13.21 15.14 -16.81
CA SER A 168 -13.59 15.69 -18.12
C SER A 168 -14.72 16.72 -18.04
N ARG A 169 -15.58 16.63 -17.01
CA ARG A 169 -16.68 17.58 -16.76
C ARG A 169 -16.21 18.85 -16.05
N TYR A 170 -15.04 18.82 -15.40
CA TYR A 170 -14.49 19.90 -14.60
C TYR A 170 -13.16 20.43 -15.15
N GLY A 171 -13.03 20.47 -16.48
CA GLY A 171 -11.85 21.05 -17.13
C GLY A 171 -10.56 20.28 -16.84
N ASN A 172 -10.65 18.94 -16.83
CA ASN A 172 -9.56 18.01 -16.55
C ASN A 172 -8.97 18.17 -15.15
N LYS A 173 -9.84 18.42 -14.15
CA LYS A 173 -9.48 18.48 -12.74
C LYS A 173 -10.42 17.63 -11.90
N ILE A 174 -9.90 17.04 -10.83
CA ILE A 174 -10.68 16.28 -9.84
C ILE A 174 -10.47 16.88 -8.45
N PRO A 175 -11.51 16.96 -7.59
CA PRO A 175 -11.31 17.32 -6.20
C PRO A 175 -10.60 16.19 -5.47
N VAL A 176 -9.53 16.53 -4.76
CA VAL A 176 -8.78 15.66 -3.86
C VAL A 176 -8.73 16.27 -2.47
N THR A 177 -8.66 15.42 -1.45
CA THR A 177 -8.68 15.84 -0.04
C THR A 177 -7.35 15.51 0.62
N ASP A 178 -6.75 16.52 1.24
CA ASP A 178 -5.53 16.39 2.02
C ASP A 178 -5.81 16.54 3.51
N GLU A 179 -5.10 15.78 4.33
CA GLU A 179 -5.20 15.84 5.79
C GLU A 179 -4.08 16.73 6.36
N LEU A 180 -4.48 17.79 7.07
CA LEU A 180 -3.57 18.68 7.80
C LEU A 180 -3.12 18.05 9.14
N PRO A 181 -2.03 18.55 9.76
CA PRO A 181 -1.51 18.00 11.02
C PRO A 181 -2.51 17.96 12.19
N ASP A 182 -3.50 18.83 12.17
CA ASP A 182 -4.56 18.94 13.17
C ASP A 182 -5.79 18.08 12.84
N GLY A 183 -5.71 17.24 11.80
CA GLY A 183 -6.78 16.38 11.33
C GLY A 183 -7.80 17.07 10.43
N GLN A 184 -7.64 18.37 10.16
CA GLN A 184 -8.52 19.07 9.23
C GLN A 184 -8.36 18.55 7.80
N MET A 185 -9.49 18.38 7.11
CA MET A 185 -9.54 17.96 5.71
C MET A 185 -9.61 19.19 4.81
N VAL A 186 -8.68 19.30 3.86
CA VAL A 186 -8.60 20.39 2.90
C VAL A 186 -8.76 19.86 1.49
N GLU A 187 -9.80 20.32 0.81
CA GLU A 187 -10.04 20.01 -0.60
C GLU A 187 -9.17 20.88 -1.51
N ARG A 188 -8.64 20.29 -2.58
CA ARG A 188 -7.95 20.98 -3.67
C ARG A 188 -8.32 20.35 -5.00
N TRP A 189 -8.29 21.16 -6.06
CA TRP A 189 -8.49 20.69 -7.42
C TRP A 189 -7.16 20.24 -8.03
N GLU A 190 -7.04 18.96 -8.32
CA GLU A 190 -5.84 18.35 -8.90
C GLU A 190 -6.02 18.16 -10.42
N PRO A 191 -5.09 18.63 -11.27
CA PRO A 191 -5.12 18.36 -12.70
C PRO A 191 -4.93 16.87 -12.99
N VAL A 192 -5.77 16.32 -13.87
CA VAL A 192 -5.75 14.90 -14.24
C VAL A 192 -5.76 14.74 -15.75
N SER A 193 -4.94 13.80 -16.23
CA SER A 193 -4.87 13.32 -17.59
C SER A 193 -4.64 11.80 -17.58
N THR A 194 -4.71 11.16 -18.74
CA THR A 194 -4.38 9.74 -18.89
C THR A 194 -2.96 9.40 -18.44
N ASP A 195 -2.02 10.34 -18.60
CA ASP A 195 -0.61 10.15 -18.28
C ASP A 195 -0.31 10.44 -16.80
N SER A 196 -1.06 11.34 -16.17
CA SER A 196 -0.86 11.70 -14.76
C SER A 196 -1.61 10.81 -13.77
N LEU A 197 -2.62 10.05 -14.22
CA LEU A 197 -3.40 9.11 -13.41
C LEU A 197 -3.04 7.66 -13.71
N LYS A 198 -2.57 6.94 -12.70
CA LYS A 198 -2.08 5.56 -12.83
C LYS A 198 -2.66 4.66 -11.75
N THR A 199 -3.03 3.44 -12.12
CA THR A 199 -3.27 2.35 -11.17
C THR A 199 -1.93 1.86 -10.62
N LEU A 200 -1.95 1.14 -9.49
CA LEU A 200 -0.71 0.61 -8.91
C LEU A 200 0.00 -0.37 -9.87
N LEU A 201 -0.75 -1.19 -10.62
CA LEU A 201 -0.20 -2.10 -11.62
C LEU A 201 0.50 -1.36 -12.77
N GLU A 202 -0.11 -0.27 -13.27
CA GLU A 202 0.51 0.55 -14.32
C GLU A 202 1.83 1.18 -13.85
N VAL A 203 1.89 1.67 -12.61
CA VAL A 203 3.13 2.21 -12.03
C VAL A 203 4.26 1.18 -12.09
N TYR A 204 4.04 -0.06 -11.67
CA TYR A 204 5.11 -1.07 -11.71
C TYR A 204 5.50 -1.48 -13.14
N LYS A 205 4.53 -1.59 -14.05
CA LYS A 205 4.82 -1.88 -15.47
C LYS A 205 5.69 -0.80 -16.13
N GLU A 206 5.42 0.46 -15.81
CA GLU A 206 6.25 1.56 -16.29
C GLU A 206 7.65 1.53 -15.68
N LEU A 207 7.78 1.23 -14.39
CA LEU A 207 9.09 1.07 -13.74
C LEU A 207 9.90 -0.08 -14.38
N GLU A 208 9.28 -1.21 -14.68
CA GLU A 208 9.95 -2.29 -15.42
C GLU A 208 10.44 -1.80 -16.79
N ALA A 209 9.61 -1.03 -17.52
CA ALA A 209 9.96 -0.45 -18.82
C ALA A 209 11.11 0.59 -18.71
N GLU A 210 11.16 1.36 -17.62
CA GLU A 210 12.24 2.30 -17.28
C GLU A 210 13.54 1.59 -16.89
N GLY A 211 13.53 0.27 -16.71
CA GLY A 211 14.73 -0.51 -16.41
C GLY A 211 14.95 -0.82 -14.93
N TYR A 212 13.94 -0.63 -14.09
CA TYR A 212 13.94 -1.19 -12.75
C TYR A 212 13.77 -2.70 -12.81
N LEU A 213 14.45 -3.40 -11.91
CA LEU A 213 14.44 -4.85 -11.79
C LEU A 213 13.48 -5.25 -10.67
N VAL A 214 12.18 -5.04 -10.90
CA VAL A 214 11.14 -5.22 -9.89
C VAL A 214 10.05 -6.17 -10.39
N ASP A 215 9.78 -7.23 -9.64
CA ASP A 215 8.60 -8.09 -9.80
C ASP A 215 7.53 -7.62 -8.81
N TYR A 216 6.34 -7.26 -9.31
CA TYR A 216 5.25 -6.73 -8.51
C TYR A 216 4.18 -7.79 -8.20
N GLU A 217 3.87 -7.92 -6.91
CA GLU A 217 2.82 -8.79 -6.40
C GLU A 217 1.85 -8.03 -5.47
N ARG A 218 0.56 -8.36 -5.59
CA ARG A 218 -0.51 -7.83 -4.71
C ARG A 218 -1.14 -8.98 -3.93
N VAL A 219 -0.99 -8.96 -2.61
CA VAL A 219 -1.62 -9.91 -1.69
C VAL A 219 -2.52 -9.11 -0.75
N PRO A 220 -3.79 -8.85 -1.12
CA PRO A 220 -4.69 -8.01 -0.32
C PRO A 220 -5.07 -8.70 0.99
N VAL A 221 -4.42 -8.29 2.09
CA VAL A 221 -4.71 -8.83 3.42
C VAL A 221 -5.74 -7.95 4.11
N THR A 222 -6.82 -8.57 4.60
CA THR A 222 -7.89 -7.83 5.28
C THR A 222 -7.46 -7.22 6.59
N ASP A 223 -7.87 -5.96 6.78
CA ASP A 223 -7.34 -5.05 7.79
C ASP A 223 -7.29 -5.65 9.21
N GLU A 224 -6.20 -5.31 9.90
CA GLU A 224 -5.92 -5.53 11.33
C GLU A 224 -6.05 -6.97 11.87
N LYS A 225 -6.26 -7.96 11.01
CA LYS A 225 -6.28 -9.38 11.37
C LYS A 225 -5.03 -10.09 10.88
N SER A 226 -4.73 -11.24 11.50
CA SER A 226 -3.72 -12.15 10.95
C SER A 226 -4.11 -12.52 9.51
N PRO A 227 -3.13 -12.65 8.58
CA PRO A 227 -3.40 -13.12 7.22
C PRO A 227 -4.21 -14.42 7.24
N LYS A 228 -5.13 -14.59 6.28
CA LYS A 228 -5.81 -15.87 6.11
C LYS A 228 -4.80 -16.91 5.63
N GLU A 229 -5.10 -18.19 5.82
CA GLU A 229 -4.23 -19.30 5.41
C GLU A 229 -3.85 -19.20 3.92
N SER A 230 -4.81 -18.86 3.06
CA SER A 230 -4.57 -18.65 1.62
C SER A 230 -3.59 -17.51 1.30
N ASP A 231 -3.66 -16.41 2.06
CA ASP A 231 -2.78 -15.25 1.87
C ASP A 231 -1.37 -15.60 2.34
N PHE A 232 -1.29 -16.29 3.47
CA PHE A 232 -0.04 -16.81 4.03
C PHE A 232 0.66 -17.78 3.08
N ASP A 233 -0.06 -18.75 2.52
CA ASP A 233 0.46 -19.69 1.54
C ASP A 233 0.93 -18.99 0.27
N THR A 234 0.21 -17.96 -0.17
CA THR A 234 0.60 -17.13 -1.32
C THR A 234 1.92 -16.41 -1.05
N LEU A 235 2.08 -15.80 0.14
CA LEU A 235 3.31 -15.16 0.55
C LEU A 235 4.48 -16.14 0.60
N ILE A 236 4.32 -17.29 1.26
CA ILE A 236 5.37 -18.32 1.35
C ILE A 236 5.79 -18.77 -0.04
N ARG A 237 4.82 -19.09 -0.92
CA ARG A 237 5.10 -19.56 -2.27
C ARG A 237 5.90 -18.53 -3.06
N LYS A 238 5.47 -17.27 -3.06
CA LYS A 238 6.14 -16.17 -3.79
C LYS A 238 7.56 -15.93 -3.27
N ILE A 239 7.73 -15.87 -1.95
CA ILE A 239 9.03 -15.67 -1.31
C ILE A 239 9.97 -16.86 -1.58
N SER A 240 9.45 -18.09 -1.56
CA SER A 240 10.24 -19.31 -1.81
C SER A 240 10.67 -19.45 -3.26
N GLN A 241 9.87 -18.93 -4.20
CA GLN A 241 10.18 -18.92 -5.64
C GLN A 241 11.20 -17.83 -6.01
N ALA A 242 11.30 -16.75 -5.23
CA ALA A 242 12.31 -15.71 -5.45
C ALA A 242 13.73 -16.27 -5.30
N ALA A 243 14.70 -15.70 -6.02
CA ALA A 243 16.10 -16.07 -5.86
C ALA A 243 16.62 -15.63 -4.48
N ILE A 244 17.67 -16.29 -3.98
CA ILE A 244 18.17 -16.03 -2.62
C ILE A 244 18.78 -14.62 -2.48
N ASN A 245 19.21 -14.02 -3.59
CA ASN A 245 19.74 -12.67 -3.66
C ASN A 245 18.68 -11.61 -3.97
N THR A 246 17.40 -11.99 -4.09
CA THR A 246 16.30 -11.04 -4.35
C THR A 246 16.03 -10.19 -3.10
N GLU A 247 15.84 -8.88 -3.29
CA GLU A 247 15.40 -7.95 -2.25
C GLU A 247 13.89 -8.01 -2.12
N ILE A 248 13.38 -8.45 -0.98
CA ILE A 248 11.94 -8.60 -0.74
C ILE A 248 11.44 -7.34 -0.04
N ILE A 249 10.50 -6.62 -0.65
CA ILE A 249 10.00 -5.35 -0.15
C ILE A 249 8.51 -5.48 0.13
N PHE A 250 8.08 -5.22 1.36
CA PHE A 250 6.67 -5.20 1.73
C PHE A 250 6.16 -3.76 1.86
N ASN A 251 4.98 -3.46 1.31
CA ASN A 251 4.28 -2.23 1.65
C ASN A 251 2.83 -2.45 2.12
N CYS A 252 2.40 -1.61 3.04
CA CYS A 252 1.00 -1.43 3.44
C CYS A 252 0.79 0.06 3.76
N PRO A 253 -0.45 0.53 3.99
CA PRO A 253 -0.72 1.97 4.17
C PRO A 253 0.23 2.65 5.17
N THR A 254 0.48 2.01 6.31
CA THR A 254 1.28 2.62 7.40
C THR A 254 2.69 2.06 7.55
N GLY A 255 3.05 0.96 6.88
CA GLY A 255 4.36 0.32 7.05
C GLY A 255 4.59 -0.25 8.45
N ARG A 256 3.50 -0.60 9.16
CA ARG A 256 3.52 -1.12 10.54
C ARG A 256 3.12 -2.60 10.60
N ALA A 257 1.87 -2.91 10.99
CA ALA A 257 1.44 -4.26 11.37
C ALA A 257 1.62 -5.29 10.25
N LEU A 258 0.92 -5.14 9.13
CA LEU A 258 0.94 -6.11 8.02
C LEU A 258 2.34 -6.29 7.43
N THR A 259 3.06 -5.20 7.21
CA THR A 259 4.45 -5.27 6.73
C THR A 259 5.39 -5.94 7.72
N THR A 260 5.17 -5.79 9.04
CA THR A 260 5.96 -6.53 10.05
C THR A 260 5.71 -8.02 9.93
N THR A 261 4.43 -8.43 9.79
CA THR A 261 4.07 -9.82 9.57
C THR A 261 4.72 -10.37 8.29
N GLY A 262 4.67 -9.63 7.19
CA GLY A 262 5.34 -9.99 5.93
C GLY A 262 6.85 -10.16 6.10
N MET A 263 7.52 -9.21 6.78
CA MET A 263 8.95 -9.31 7.06
C MET A 263 9.29 -10.54 7.91
N VAL A 264 8.53 -10.82 8.96
CA VAL A 264 8.74 -12.00 9.81
C VAL A 264 8.62 -13.29 8.98
N ILE A 265 7.57 -13.41 8.16
CA ILE A 265 7.39 -14.55 7.25
C ILE A 265 8.59 -14.70 6.30
N ALA A 266 9.00 -13.62 5.65
CA ALA A 266 10.12 -13.64 4.71
C ALA A 266 11.42 -14.06 5.38
N THR A 267 11.72 -13.51 6.57
CA THR A 267 12.91 -13.85 7.35
C THR A 267 12.93 -15.34 7.72
N LEU A 268 11.80 -15.90 8.14
CA LEU A 268 11.69 -17.31 8.50
C LEU A 268 11.88 -18.23 7.28
N VAL A 269 11.29 -17.88 6.14
CA VAL A 269 11.50 -18.60 4.88
C VAL A 269 12.96 -18.50 4.45
N TYR A 270 13.58 -17.32 4.59
CA TYR A 270 14.99 -17.10 4.28
C TYR A 270 15.89 -18.02 5.11
N PHE A 271 15.72 -18.05 6.44
CA PHE A 271 16.49 -18.94 7.32
C PHE A 271 16.30 -20.42 7.01
N LYS A 272 15.07 -20.84 6.66
CA LYS A 272 14.80 -22.21 6.20
C LYS A 272 15.58 -22.55 4.93
N ARG A 273 15.73 -21.59 4.01
CA ARG A 273 16.40 -21.78 2.71
C ARG A 273 17.92 -21.72 2.79
N THR A 274 18.48 -20.87 3.65
CA THR A 274 19.94 -20.75 3.81
C THR A 274 20.55 -21.88 4.66
N GLY A 275 19.70 -22.71 5.29
CA GLY A 275 20.10 -23.49 6.45
C GLY A 275 20.31 -22.54 7.62
N ALA A 276 19.77 -22.88 8.79
CA ALA A 276 20.09 -22.13 10.00
C ALA A 276 21.61 -22.21 10.24
N SER A 277 22.33 -21.15 9.92
CA SER A 277 23.70 -20.93 10.44
C SER A 277 23.56 -20.42 11.88
N GLY A 278 23.12 -21.31 12.77
CA GLY A 278 23.13 -21.15 14.22
C GLY A 278 23.79 -22.38 14.83
#